data_AF-A0A1I7BZQ5-F1
#
_entry.id   AF-A0A1I7BZQ5-F1
#
_cell.length_a   1.000
_cell.length_b   1.000
_cell.length_c   1.000
_cell.angle_alpha   90.00
_cell.angle_beta   90.00
_cell.angle_gamma   90.00
#
_symmetry.space_group_name_H-M   'P 1'
#
loop_
_entity.id
_entity.type
_entity.pdbx_description
1 polymer ?
#
loop_
_entity_poly.entity_id
_entity_poly.type
_entity_poly.pdbx_seq_one_letter_code
_entity_poly.pdbx_strand_id
1 'polypeptide(L)'
;MITTRLHGRLGNQMFQYAAARGLATRLGTQVALDARLAQSRGEGVLTRVFDLPLVQPQTLPPLKQDTPLRYGLWRLTSRRFQREQGLGYNAGFERFPDGSYLHGYWQCERYFSDAADQIRQDFRFPEFSSTANAEMAARIGGGLAVSLHVRRGDYVTLGAHVLCDQSYYDAALSQVLSGLDGDPTVFVFSDDPEWARENLPLPCAKTVVDFNGPDHDFEDMRLMSLCDHNIIGNSSFSWWGAWLNANPGKRVAGPAKWFGDPKLANPDILPPDWLRIDV
;
A
#
# COMPACT_ATOMS: atom_id res chain seq x y z
N MET A 1 -12.23 6.84 20.64
CA MET A 1 -11.21 6.00 20.00
C MET A 1 -11.78 5.31 18.77
N ILE A 2 -11.05 5.32 17.65
CA ILE A 2 -11.36 4.55 16.45
C ILE A 2 -10.51 3.28 16.43
N THR A 3 -11.14 2.12 16.27
CA THR A 3 -10.43 0.83 16.19
C THR A 3 -10.49 0.30 14.77
N THR A 4 -9.36 -0.11 14.19
CA THR A 4 -9.32 -0.74 12.87
C THR A 4 -8.86 -2.19 12.96
N ARG A 5 -9.53 -3.06 12.22
CA ARG A 5 -9.19 -4.49 12.15
C ARG A 5 -8.12 -4.72 11.11
N LEU A 6 -6.97 -5.21 11.54
CA LEU A 6 -5.88 -5.52 10.63
C LEU A 6 -6.06 -6.86 9.92
N HIS A 7 -5.82 -6.85 8.62
CA HIS A 7 -5.73 -8.04 7.77
C HIS A 7 -5.04 -7.72 6.43
N GLY A 8 -4.45 -8.74 5.82
CA GLY A 8 -3.52 -8.59 4.70
C GLY A 8 -2.14 -8.15 5.18
N ARG A 9 -1.17 -8.08 4.25
CA ARG A 9 0.22 -7.69 4.53
C ARG A 9 0.37 -6.17 4.67
N LEU A 10 1.61 -5.72 4.91
CA LEU A 10 1.99 -4.34 5.27
C LEU A 10 1.20 -3.24 4.53
N GLY A 11 1.20 -3.22 3.19
CA GLY A 11 0.51 -2.16 2.42
C GLY A 11 -1.00 -2.09 2.66
N ASN A 12 -1.67 -3.22 2.90
CA ASN A 12 -3.10 -3.24 3.24
C ASN A 12 -3.34 -2.72 4.65
N GLN A 13 -2.47 -3.09 5.60
CA GLN A 13 -2.55 -2.62 6.98
C GLN A 13 -2.29 -1.11 7.09
N MET A 14 -1.41 -0.57 6.24
CA MET A 14 -1.17 0.87 6.17
C MET A 14 -2.43 1.64 5.73
N PHE A 15 -3.19 1.16 4.76
CA PHE A 15 -4.50 1.75 4.43
C PHE A 15 -5.51 1.66 5.58
N GLN A 16 -5.60 0.50 6.23
CA GLN A 16 -6.48 0.28 7.37
C GLN A 16 -6.19 1.23 8.53
N TYR A 17 -4.90 1.47 8.80
CA TYR A 17 -4.44 2.44 9.77
C TYR A 17 -4.71 3.87 9.31
N ALA A 18 -4.34 4.21 8.08
CA ALA A 18 -4.47 5.57 7.56
C ALA A 18 -5.92 6.04 7.58
N ALA A 19 -6.87 5.21 7.14
CA ALA A 19 -8.29 5.50 7.26
C ALA A 19 -8.71 5.74 8.73
N ALA A 20 -8.28 4.88 9.65
CA ALA A 20 -8.59 5.04 11.07
C ALA A 20 -8.00 6.32 11.66
N ARG A 21 -6.75 6.67 11.31
CA ARG A 21 -6.07 7.90 11.72
C ARG A 21 -6.73 9.13 11.13
N GLY A 22 -7.13 9.10 9.86
CA GLY A 22 -7.88 10.18 9.21
C GLY A 22 -9.22 10.46 9.92
N LEU A 23 -10.00 9.41 10.19
CA LEU A 23 -11.25 9.53 10.95
C LEU A 23 -11.01 10.00 12.39
N ALA A 24 -9.99 9.46 13.07
CA ALA A 24 -9.67 9.82 14.44
C ALA A 24 -9.23 11.29 14.56
N THR A 25 -8.45 11.78 13.59
CA THR A 25 -8.04 13.19 13.49
C THR A 25 -9.26 14.11 13.36
N ARG A 26 -10.20 13.78 12.46
CA ARG A 26 -11.44 14.55 12.27
C ARG A 26 -12.30 14.62 13.54
N LEU A 27 -12.32 13.55 14.32
CA LEU A 27 -13.12 13.44 15.54
C LEU A 27 -12.38 13.89 16.80
N GLY A 28 -11.11 14.29 16.72
CA GLY A 28 -10.29 14.65 17.87
C GLY A 28 -10.10 13.50 18.86
N THR A 29 -9.90 12.26 18.36
CA THR A 29 -9.80 11.05 19.17
C THR A 29 -8.60 10.19 18.80
N GLN A 30 -8.40 9.07 19.50
CA GLN A 30 -7.21 8.21 19.38
C GLN A 30 -7.48 6.96 18.53
N VAL A 31 -6.40 6.32 18.03
CA VAL A 31 -6.47 5.12 17.19
C VAL A 31 -6.07 3.88 18.00
N ALA A 32 -6.78 2.77 17.81
CA ALA A 32 -6.42 1.45 18.30
C ALA A 32 -6.42 0.41 17.17
N LEU A 33 -5.66 -0.67 17.34
CA LEU A 33 -5.54 -1.76 16.37
C LEU A 33 -6.14 -3.05 16.93
N ASP A 34 -6.90 -3.76 16.10
CA ASP A 34 -7.25 -5.17 16.33
C ASP A 34 -6.41 -6.04 15.39
N ALA A 35 -5.24 -6.48 15.87
CA ALA A 35 -4.25 -7.24 15.11
C ALA A 35 -4.46 -8.76 15.12
N ARG A 36 -5.44 -9.26 15.90
CA ARG A 36 -5.61 -10.69 16.19
C ARG A 36 -5.77 -11.55 14.93
N LEU A 37 -6.51 -11.04 13.94
CA LEU A 37 -6.70 -11.74 12.66
C LEU A 37 -5.38 -11.83 11.87
N ALA A 38 -4.68 -10.71 11.71
CA ALA A 38 -3.41 -10.66 10.98
C ALA A 38 -2.36 -11.59 11.61
N GLN A 39 -2.25 -11.57 12.94
CA GLN A 39 -1.37 -12.46 13.69
C GLN A 39 -1.72 -13.95 13.50
N SER A 40 -3.00 -14.30 13.60
CA SER A 40 -3.46 -15.69 13.40
C SER A 40 -3.15 -16.25 12.00
N ARG A 41 -2.96 -15.36 11.02
CA ARG A 41 -2.68 -15.71 9.62
C ARG A 41 -1.20 -15.57 9.24
N GLY A 42 -0.34 -15.14 10.17
CA GLY A 42 1.07 -14.87 9.88
C GLY A 42 1.27 -13.69 8.91
N GLU A 43 0.32 -12.75 8.84
CA GLU A 43 0.39 -11.61 7.92
C GLU A 43 1.33 -10.48 8.42
N GLY A 44 1.90 -10.65 9.62
CA GLY A 44 2.64 -9.61 10.33
C GLY A 44 1.75 -8.50 10.87
N VAL A 45 2.35 -7.52 11.55
CA VAL A 45 1.65 -6.32 12.04
C VAL A 45 2.50 -5.10 11.67
N LEU A 46 1.89 -4.05 11.12
CA LEU A 46 2.61 -2.85 10.65
C LEU A 46 3.48 -2.17 11.73
N THR A 47 3.15 -2.36 13.01
CA THR A 47 3.94 -1.86 14.15
C THR A 47 5.29 -2.53 14.30
N ARG A 48 5.62 -3.56 13.49
CA ARG A 48 6.99 -4.06 13.38
C ARG A 48 7.92 -3.09 12.65
N VAL A 49 7.35 -2.17 11.86
CA VAL A 49 8.08 -1.21 11.02
C VAL A 49 7.92 0.20 11.58
N PHE A 50 6.68 0.60 11.86
CA PHE A 50 6.36 1.98 12.21
C PHE A 50 6.04 2.13 13.71
N ASP A 51 6.63 3.14 14.34
CA ASP A 51 6.28 3.55 15.70
C ASP A 51 5.05 4.46 15.67
N LEU A 52 3.87 3.87 15.91
CA LEU A 52 2.59 4.53 15.71
C LEU A 52 2.00 5.01 17.04
N PRO A 53 1.41 6.22 17.11
CA PRO A 53 0.78 6.73 18.34
C PRO A 53 -0.57 6.05 18.60
N LEU A 54 -0.53 4.85 19.19
CA LEU A 54 -1.67 3.97 19.41
C LEU A 54 -2.08 3.90 20.88
N VAL A 55 -3.36 3.67 21.13
CA VAL A 55 -3.88 3.29 22.46
C VAL A 55 -4.34 1.85 22.49
N GLN A 56 -4.31 1.26 23.70
CA GLN A 56 -4.87 -0.06 23.92
C GLN A 56 -6.40 -0.03 23.72
N PRO A 57 -6.96 -0.97 22.97
CA PRO A 57 -8.41 -1.01 22.76
C PRO A 57 -9.12 -1.36 24.08
N GLN A 58 -10.04 -0.49 24.52
CA GLN A 58 -10.83 -0.72 25.73
C GLN A 58 -11.70 -1.98 25.65
N THR A 59 -12.28 -2.25 24.48
CA THR A 59 -13.11 -3.44 24.26
C THR A 59 -12.99 -3.88 22.81
N LEU A 60 -12.57 -5.11 22.60
CA LEU A 60 -12.51 -5.71 21.27
C LEU A 60 -13.71 -6.64 21.04
N PRO A 61 -14.19 -6.76 19.78
CA PRO A 61 -15.22 -7.74 19.47
C PRO A 61 -14.76 -9.17 19.76
N PRO A 62 -15.71 -10.10 20.02
CA PRO A 62 -15.40 -11.52 20.04
C PRO A 62 -14.76 -11.96 18.71
N LEU A 63 -13.81 -12.88 18.76
CA LEU A 63 -13.25 -13.46 17.54
C LEU A 63 -14.25 -14.46 16.94
N LYS A 64 -14.47 -14.36 15.63
CA LYS A 64 -15.33 -15.28 14.88
C LYS A 64 -14.87 -16.74 15.00
N GLN A 65 -13.55 -16.95 15.07
CA GLN A 65 -12.94 -18.27 15.18
C GLN A 65 -13.25 -18.94 16.53
N ASP A 66 -13.21 -18.16 17.62
CA ASP A 66 -13.41 -18.69 18.97
C ASP A 66 -14.90 -18.80 19.33
N THR A 67 -15.69 -17.79 18.95
CA THR A 67 -17.09 -17.66 19.39
C THR A 67 -18.01 -17.15 18.27
N PRO A 68 -18.29 -17.96 17.23
CA PRO A 68 -19.03 -17.52 16.04
C PRO A 68 -20.43 -16.98 16.35
N LEU A 69 -21.14 -17.57 17.31
CA LEU A 69 -22.47 -17.11 17.75
C LEU A 69 -22.41 -15.73 18.42
N ARG A 70 -21.44 -15.52 19.33
CA ARG A 70 -21.25 -14.22 20.00
C ARG A 70 -20.80 -13.15 19.01
N TYR A 71 -19.97 -13.50 18.04
CA TYR A 71 -19.59 -12.61 16.94
C TYR A 71 -20.78 -12.24 16.06
N GLY A 72 -21.63 -13.20 15.71
CA GLY A 72 -22.88 -12.95 14.99
C GLY A 72 -23.78 -11.95 15.75
N LEU A 73 -24.01 -12.21 17.04
CA LEU A 73 -24.82 -11.32 17.89
C LEU A 73 -24.20 -9.92 17.99
N TRP A 74 -22.91 -9.82 18.28
CA TRP A 74 -22.20 -8.54 18.36
C TRP A 74 -22.30 -7.75 17.05
N ARG A 75 -22.18 -8.40 15.88
CA ARG A 75 -22.33 -7.73 14.60
C ARG A 75 -23.73 -7.17 14.36
N LEU A 76 -24.77 -7.86 14.83
CA LEU A 76 -26.15 -7.42 14.68
C LEU A 76 -26.50 -6.28 15.65
N THR A 77 -25.91 -6.26 16.84
CA THR A 77 -26.23 -5.27 17.88
C THR A 77 -25.28 -4.08 17.91
N SER A 78 -24.07 -4.20 17.37
CA SER A 78 -23.07 -3.14 17.39
C SER A 78 -23.38 -2.05 16.36
N ARG A 79 -23.93 -0.94 16.84
CA ARG A 79 -24.14 0.29 16.05
C ARG A 79 -22.83 1.00 15.65
N ARG A 80 -21.69 0.55 16.19
CA ARG A 80 -20.36 1.12 15.93
C ARG A 80 -19.55 0.27 14.95
N PHE A 81 -20.05 -0.90 14.54
CA PHE A 81 -19.39 -1.73 13.54
C PHE A 81 -19.57 -1.12 12.15
N GLN A 82 -18.47 -0.67 11.54
CA GLN A 82 -18.47 -0.06 10.21
C GLN A 82 -17.73 -0.96 9.25
N ARG A 83 -18.45 -1.50 8.27
CA ARG A 83 -17.88 -2.33 7.23
C ARG A 83 -17.78 -1.54 5.94
N GLU A 84 -16.63 -1.65 5.28
CA GLU A 84 -16.46 -1.16 3.91
C GLU A 84 -17.51 -1.80 2.98
N GLN A 85 -18.17 -0.96 2.19
CA GLN A 85 -19.13 -1.37 1.17
C GLN A 85 -18.50 -1.17 -0.21
N GLY A 86 -18.43 -2.24 -1.00
CA GLY A 86 -17.64 -2.22 -2.24
C GLY A 86 -16.15 -2.02 -1.97
N LEU A 87 -15.40 -1.60 -2.99
CA LEU A 87 -13.97 -1.31 -2.88
C LEU A 87 -13.64 0.17 -3.14
N GLY A 88 -14.58 0.96 -3.63
CA GLY A 88 -14.42 2.41 -3.83
C GLY A 88 -14.60 3.23 -2.54
N TYR A 89 -14.63 4.55 -2.69
CA TYR A 89 -14.83 5.46 -1.58
C TYR A 89 -16.27 5.42 -1.03
N ASN A 90 -16.40 5.19 0.28
CA ASN A 90 -17.66 5.16 0.99
C ASN A 90 -17.97 6.54 1.58
N ALA A 91 -18.88 7.30 0.94
CA ALA A 91 -19.27 8.64 1.42
C ALA A 91 -19.85 8.66 2.85
N GLY A 92 -20.40 7.54 3.34
CA GLY A 92 -20.85 7.42 4.73
C GLY A 92 -19.73 7.46 5.77
N PHE A 93 -18.47 7.24 5.36
CA PHE A 93 -17.31 7.15 6.23
C PHE A 93 -17.10 8.39 7.10
N GLU A 94 -17.34 9.58 6.54
CA GLU A 94 -17.17 10.86 7.24
C GLU A 94 -18.12 11.03 8.42
N ARG A 95 -19.23 10.29 8.43
CA ARG A 95 -20.28 10.36 9.46
C ARG A 95 -20.12 9.28 10.52
N PHE A 96 -19.11 8.42 10.41
CA PHE A 96 -18.85 7.40 11.41
C PHE A 96 -18.48 8.06 12.74
N PRO A 97 -19.16 7.70 13.84
CA PRO A 97 -18.96 8.40 15.09
C PRO A 97 -17.75 7.86 15.87
N ASP A 98 -17.38 8.53 16.96
CA ASP A 98 -16.33 8.02 17.85
C ASP A 98 -16.65 6.60 18.37
N GLY A 99 -15.65 5.77 18.66
CA GLY A 99 -15.88 4.37 19.07
C GLY A 99 -16.17 3.43 17.91
N SER A 100 -16.06 3.89 16.65
CA SER A 100 -16.27 3.04 15.48
C SER A 100 -15.19 1.94 15.36
N TYR A 101 -15.63 0.74 14.99
CA TYR A 101 -14.78 -0.40 14.65
C TYR A 101 -14.81 -0.60 13.14
N LEU A 102 -13.70 -0.31 12.47
CA LEU A 102 -13.57 -0.35 11.02
C LEU A 102 -13.17 -1.75 10.53
N HIS A 103 -13.89 -2.24 9.52
CA HIS A 103 -13.64 -3.53 8.88
C HIS A 103 -13.70 -3.39 7.35
N GLY A 104 -12.52 -3.34 6.74
CA GLY A 104 -12.34 -3.19 5.29
C GLY A 104 -10.87 -2.99 4.96
N TYR A 105 -10.54 -2.90 3.68
CA TYR A 105 -9.21 -2.51 3.23
C TYR A 105 -9.03 -1.00 3.19
N TRP A 106 -10.09 -0.23 2.90
CA TRP A 106 -10.08 1.24 2.87
C TRP A 106 -9.03 1.81 1.91
N GLN A 107 -8.89 1.19 0.73
CA GLN A 107 -7.87 1.52 -0.26
C GLN A 107 -8.24 2.74 -1.10
N CYS A 108 -8.31 3.90 -0.45
CA CYS A 108 -8.56 5.18 -1.10
C CYS A 108 -7.94 6.30 -0.25
N GLU A 109 -7.17 7.17 -0.88
CA GLU A 109 -6.53 8.32 -0.21
C GLU A 109 -7.54 9.24 0.48
N ARG A 110 -8.74 9.38 -0.09
CA ARG A 110 -9.80 10.26 0.43
C ARG A 110 -10.24 9.92 1.86
N TYR A 111 -9.96 8.71 2.36
CA TYR A 111 -10.24 8.39 3.76
C TYR A 111 -9.32 9.12 4.75
N PHE A 112 -8.16 9.60 4.30
CA PHE A 112 -7.13 10.19 5.15
C PHE A 112 -6.44 11.42 4.56
N SER A 113 -6.92 11.95 3.44
CA SER A 113 -6.36 13.15 2.77
C SER A 113 -6.21 14.34 3.72
N ASP A 114 -7.19 14.56 4.61
CA ASP A 114 -7.17 15.65 5.59
C ASP A 114 -6.06 15.50 6.65
N ALA A 115 -5.49 14.29 6.77
CA ALA A 115 -4.43 13.96 7.71
C ALA A 115 -3.14 13.52 6.98
N ALA A 116 -2.98 13.84 5.69
CA ALA A 116 -1.87 13.32 4.88
C ALA A 116 -0.49 13.58 5.49
N ASP A 117 -0.23 14.77 6.04
CA ASP A 117 1.04 15.08 6.67
C ASP A 117 1.28 14.27 7.94
N GLN A 118 0.23 14.04 8.74
CA GLN A 118 0.30 13.14 9.90
C GLN A 118 0.56 11.70 9.46
N ILE A 119 -0.06 11.23 8.38
CA ILE A 119 0.19 9.90 7.83
C ILE A 119 1.64 9.75 7.37
N ARG A 120 2.23 10.77 6.73
CA ARG A 120 3.66 10.74 6.35
C ARG A 120 4.58 10.71 7.56
N GLN A 121 4.23 11.41 8.64
CA GLN A 121 4.99 11.37 9.89
C GLN A 121 4.88 10.00 10.57
N ASP A 122 3.67 9.44 10.64
CA ASP A 122 3.40 8.12 11.23
C ASP A 122 4.12 7.01 10.45
N PHE A 123 4.24 7.13 9.13
CA PHE A 123 4.94 6.19 8.25
C PHE A 123 6.38 6.59 7.94
N ARG A 124 7.05 7.24 8.90
CA ARG A 124 8.49 7.43 8.83
C ARG A 124 9.20 6.10 9.02
N PHE A 125 9.98 5.70 8.02
CA PHE A 125 10.80 4.49 8.10
C PHE A 125 11.88 4.63 9.20
N PRO A 126 12.24 3.51 9.87
CA PRO A 126 13.40 3.48 10.74
C PRO A 126 14.71 3.65 9.94
N GLU A 127 15.82 3.76 10.67
CA GLU A 127 17.16 3.75 10.09
C GLU A 127 17.38 2.53 9.17
N PHE A 128 18.33 2.67 8.25
CA PHE A 128 18.71 1.61 7.32
C PHE A 128 19.05 0.31 8.05
N SER A 129 18.36 -0.78 7.69
CA SER A 129 18.56 -2.09 8.30
C SER A 129 19.90 -2.71 7.91
N SER A 130 20.52 -2.24 6.80
CA SER A 130 21.80 -2.74 6.32
C SER A 130 22.56 -1.69 5.48
N THR A 131 23.87 -1.86 5.39
CA THR A 131 24.73 -1.06 4.49
C THR A 131 24.31 -1.18 3.04
N ALA A 132 23.86 -2.36 2.59
CA ALA A 132 23.40 -2.57 1.22
C ALA A 132 22.19 -1.67 0.88
N ASN A 133 21.26 -1.48 1.82
CA ASN A 133 20.14 -0.56 1.61
C ASN A 133 20.60 0.91 1.59
N ALA A 134 21.55 1.30 2.43
CA ALA A 134 22.11 2.66 2.43
C ALA A 134 22.87 2.96 1.13
N GLU A 135 23.66 2.01 0.63
CA GLU A 135 24.35 2.10 -0.65
C GLU A 135 23.37 2.15 -1.83
N MET A 136 22.30 1.33 -1.79
CA MET A 136 21.27 1.38 -2.82
C MET A 136 20.53 2.73 -2.83
N ALA A 137 20.21 3.28 -1.65
CA ALA A 137 19.64 4.61 -1.54
C ALA A 137 20.58 5.69 -2.12
N ALA A 138 21.89 5.61 -1.87
CA ALA A 138 22.86 6.52 -2.46
C ALA A 138 22.93 6.38 -4.00
N ARG A 139 22.81 5.16 -4.54
CA ARG A 139 22.72 4.92 -5.99
C ARG A 139 21.45 5.50 -6.59
N ILE A 140 20.31 5.35 -5.91
CA ILE A 140 19.03 5.94 -6.33
C ILE A 140 19.15 7.46 -6.40
N GLY A 141 19.78 8.12 -5.42
CA GLY A 141 19.99 9.56 -5.42
C GLY A 141 21.06 10.08 -6.40
N GLY A 142 21.73 9.20 -7.16
CA GLY A 142 22.85 9.55 -8.05
C GLY A 142 22.44 10.03 -9.45
N GLY A 143 21.16 9.97 -9.81
CA GLY A 143 20.64 10.35 -11.13
C GLY A 143 19.12 10.19 -11.21
N LEU A 144 18.55 10.31 -12.42
CA LEU A 144 17.12 10.15 -12.65
C LEU A 144 16.67 8.72 -12.35
N ALA A 145 16.00 8.51 -11.22
CA ALA A 145 15.63 7.19 -10.73
C ALA A 145 14.11 6.94 -10.86
N VAL A 146 13.75 5.81 -11.45
CA VAL A 146 12.36 5.37 -11.55
C VAL A 146 12.22 4.02 -10.84
N SER A 147 11.36 3.95 -9.83
CA SER A 147 11.01 2.65 -9.25
C SER A 147 10.02 1.93 -10.17
N LEU A 148 10.20 0.63 -10.42
CA LEU A 148 9.22 -0.20 -11.13
C LEU A 148 8.93 -1.44 -10.30
N HIS A 149 7.66 -1.63 -9.92
CA HIS A 149 7.26 -2.77 -9.11
C HIS A 149 6.56 -3.86 -9.94
N VAL A 150 7.15 -5.06 -9.98
CA VAL A 150 6.60 -6.23 -10.65
C VAL A 150 6.02 -7.20 -9.64
N ARG A 151 4.73 -7.53 -9.77
CA ARG A 151 4.07 -8.53 -8.92
C ARG A 151 3.63 -9.73 -9.76
N ARG A 152 4.21 -10.91 -9.52
CA ARG A 152 3.90 -12.15 -10.25
C ARG A 152 3.28 -13.24 -9.41
N GLY A 153 3.65 -13.33 -8.12
CA GLY A 153 3.53 -14.55 -7.32
C GLY A 153 2.14 -15.17 -7.33
N ASP A 154 1.12 -14.41 -6.94
CA ASP A 154 -0.25 -14.91 -6.82
C ASP A 154 -0.96 -15.11 -8.19
N TYR A 155 -0.40 -14.57 -9.28
CA TYR A 155 -1.06 -14.53 -10.60
C TYR A 155 -0.72 -15.73 -11.49
N VAL A 156 0.47 -16.30 -11.34
CA VAL A 156 0.91 -17.48 -12.13
C VAL A 156 0.17 -18.76 -11.71
N THR A 157 -0.27 -18.86 -10.45
CA THR A 157 -0.90 -20.08 -9.92
C THR A 157 -2.41 -20.16 -10.10
N LEU A 158 -3.10 -19.03 -10.37
CA LEU A 158 -4.57 -18.97 -10.39
C LEU A 158 -5.19 -18.78 -11.79
N GLY A 159 -4.39 -18.83 -12.86
CA GLY A 159 -4.90 -18.52 -14.21
C GLY A 159 -5.51 -17.11 -14.31
N ALA A 160 -5.15 -16.24 -13.36
CA ALA A 160 -5.61 -14.87 -13.29
C ALA A 160 -4.82 -14.06 -14.32
N HIS A 161 -5.53 -13.26 -15.12
CA HIS A 161 -4.91 -12.35 -16.08
C HIS A 161 -3.80 -11.54 -15.40
N VAL A 162 -2.58 -11.65 -15.92
CA VAL A 162 -1.47 -10.76 -15.55
C VAL A 162 -1.93 -9.35 -15.89
N LEU A 163 -2.23 -8.54 -14.88
CA LEU A 163 -2.78 -7.19 -15.10
C LEU A 163 -1.72 -6.19 -15.57
N CYS A 164 -0.48 -6.41 -15.18
CA CYS A 164 0.67 -5.58 -15.52
C CYS A 164 1.64 -6.42 -16.35
N ASP A 165 1.39 -6.51 -17.65
CA ASP A 165 2.26 -7.19 -18.60
C ASP A 165 3.32 -6.24 -19.20
N GLN A 166 4.08 -6.71 -20.19
CA GLN A 166 5.10 -5.88 -20.84
C GLN A 166 4.51 -4.60 -21.44
N SER A 167 3.33 -4.68 -22.07
CA SER A 167 2.70 -3.52 -22.70
C SER A 167 2.33 -2.44 -21.68
N TYR A 168 1.88 -2.85 -20.49
CA TYR A 168 1.68 -1.95 -19.36
C TYR A 168 2.96 -1.23 -18.96
N TYR A 169 4.07 -1.97 -18.77
CA TYR A 169 5.34 -1.36 -18.33
C TYR A 169 5.92 -0.43 -19.39
N ASP A 170 5.84 -0.78 -20.67
CA ASP A 170 6.29 0.06 -21.79
C ASP A 170 5.49 1.38 -21.85
N ALA A 171 4.16 1.29 -21.75
CA ALA A 171 3.27 2.46 -21.75
C ALA A 171 3.48 3.34 -20.51
N ALA A 172 3.61 2.73 -19.32
CA ALA A 172 3.86 3.44 -18.07
C ALA A 172 5.20 4.19 -18.11
N LEU A 173 6.26 3.52 -18.55
CA LEU A 173 7.59 4.11 -18.66
C LEU A 173 7.61 5.26 -19.67
N SER A 174 6.98 5.07 -20.83
CA SER A 174 6.86 6.12 -21.85
C SER A 174 6.17 7.38 -21.30
N GLN A 175 5.07 7.23 -20.56
CA GLN A 175 4.35 8.37 -19.99
C GLN A 175 5.12 9.04 -18.84
N VAL A 176 5.73 8.25 -17.94
CA VAL A 176 6.53 8.79 -16.82
C VAL A 176 7.71 9.59 -17.35
N LEU A 177 8.40 9.10 -18.37
CA LEU A 177 9.59 9.74 -18.92
C LEU A 177 9.31 10.85 -19.94
N SER A 178 8.05 11.02 -20.37
CA SER A 178 7.70 11.95 -21.44
C SER A 178 8.15 13.38 -21.13
N GLY A 179 9.06 13.93 -21.94
CA GLY A 179 9.59 15.28 -21.76
C GLY A 179 10.48 15.48 -20.54
N LEU A 180 11.01 14.40 -19.94
CA LEU A 180 12.13 14.49 -19.01
C LEU A 180 13.45 14.45 -19.76
N ASP A 181 14.43 15.19 -19.27
CA ASP A 181 15.80 15.15 -19.77
C ASP A 181 16.64 14.14 -18.95
N GLY A 182 17.58 13.48 -19.63
CA GLY A 182 18.54 12.56 -19.01
C GLY A 182 18.21 11.08 -19.19
N ASP A 183 19.21 10.24 -18.97
CA ASP A 183 19.09 8.79 -19.07
C ASP A 183 18.63 8.21 -17.73
N PRO A 184 17.41 7.64 -17.64
CA PRO A 184 16.91 7.11 -16.39
C PRO A 184 17.55 5.77 -16.04
N THR A 185 17.67 5.50 -14.75
CA THR A 185 17.86 4.14 -14.23
C THR A 185 16.56 3.66 -13.59
N VAL A 186 16.07 2.52 -14.07
CA VAL A 186 14.91 1.85 -13.48
C VAL A 186 15.37 0.88 -12.40
N PHE A 187 14.91 1.11 -11.18
CA PHE A 187 15.11 0.22 -10.04
C PHE A 187 13.89 -0.69 -9.90
N VAL A 188 14.09 -1.98 -10.18
CA VAL A 188 13.01 -2.97 -10.24
C VAL A 188 12.90 -3.71 -8.91
N PHE A 189 11.69 -3.68 -8.34
CA PHE A 189 11.33 -4.39 -7.13
C PHE A 189 10.31 -5.47 -7.47
N SER A 190 10.53 -6.71 -7.03
CA SER A 190 9.65 -7.81 -7.39
C SER A 190 9.57 -8.90 -6.32
N ASP A 191 8.43 -9.60 -6.29
CA ASP A 191 8.30 -10.88 -5.60
C ASP A 191 8.97 -12.04 -6.36
N ASP A 192 9.44 -11.80 -7.59
CA ASP A 192 10.25 -12.72 -8.39
C ASP A 192 11.39 -11.96 -9.12
N PRO A 193 12.47 -11.62 -8.40
CA PRO A 193 13.56 -10.80 -8.95
C PRO A 193 14.33 -11.47 -10.09
N GLU A 194 14.47 -12.81 -10.06
CA GLU A 194 15.15 -13.57 -11.11
C GLU A 194 14.39 -13.45 -12.42
N TRP A 195 13.06 -13.62 -12.40
CA TRP A 195 12.26 -13.41 -13.60
C TRP A 195 12.34 -11.97 -14.10
N ALA A 196 12.27 -10.97 -13.21
CA ALA A 196 12.34 -9.57 -13.62
C ALA A 196 13.69 -9.22 -14.28
N ARG A 197 14.77 -9.90 -13.88
CA ARG A 197 16.07 -9.77 -14.52
C ARG A 197 16.06 -10.30 -15.95
N GLU A 198 15.51 -11.49 -16.15
CA GLU A 198 15.56 -12.24 -17.41
C GLU A 198 14.47 -11.86 -18.42
N ASN A 199 13.29 -11.44 -17.96
CA ASN A 199 12.08 -11.39 -18.79
C ASN A 199 11.40 -10.00 -18.85
N LEU A 200 11.92 -9.00 -18.13
CA LEU A 200 11.46 -7.61 -18.22
C LEU A 200 12.48 -6.78 -19.02
N PRO A 201 12.42 -6.76 -20.36
CA PRO A 201 13.20 -5.82 -21.15
C PRO A 201 12.76 -4.39 -20.84
N LEU A 202 13.73 -3.49 -20.73
CA LEU A 202 13.50 -2.05 -20.60
C LEU A 202 14.46 -1.31 -21.55
N PRO A 203 14.05 -0.19 -22.14
CA PRO A 203 14.88 0.58 -23.08
C PRO A 203 15.98 1.40 -22.41
N CYS A 204 16.12 1.32 -21.08
CA CYS A 204 17.05 2.11 -20.27
C CYS A 204 17.80 1.22 -19.27
N ALA A 205 18.73 1.83 -18.50
CA ALA A 205 19.45 1.10 -17.47
C ALA A 205 18.49 0.48 -16.45
N LYS A 206 18.73 -0.78 -16.08
CA LYS A 206 17.90 -1.57 -15.16
C LYS A 206 18.75 -2.10 -14.02
N THR A 207 18.32 -1.87 -12.78
CA THR A 207 18.87 -2.52 -11.58
C THR A 207 17.75 -3.27 -10.88
N VAL A 208 17.87 -4.59 -10.74
CA VAL A 208 16.94 -5.38 -9.93
C VAL A 208 17.42 -5.38 -8.48
N VAL A 209 16.53 -5.04 -7.55
CA VAL A 209 16.78 -5.07 -6.10
C VAL A 209 16.27 -6.40 -5.56
N ASP A 210 17.17 -7.23 -5.03
CA ASP A 210 16.89 -8.63 -4.67
C ASP A 210 17.54 -9.10 -3.36
N PHE A 211 18.03 -8.17 -2.54
CA PHE A 211 18.73 -8.49 -1.29
C PHE A 211 17.88 -8.30 -0.02
N ASN A 212 16.63 -7.84 -0.14
CA ASN A 212 15.71 -7.70 0.98
C ASN A 212 14.80 -8.94 1.11
N GLY A 213 14.77 -9.52 2.31
CA GLY A 213 13.93 -10.67 2.63
C GLY A 213 12.57 -10.28 3.23
N PRO A 214 11.68 -11.25 3.53
CA PRO A 214 10.33 -11.00 4.05
C PRO A 214 10.26 -10.15 5.33
N ASP A 215 11.27 -10.26 6.20
CA ASP A 215 11.33 -9.50 7.45
C ASP A 215 11.70 -8.02 7.25
N HIS A 216 12.35 -7.71 6.11
CA HIS A 216 12.84 -6.39 5.72
C HIS A 216 12.17 -5.90 4.42
N ASP A 217 10.99 -6.44 4.09
CA ASP A 217 10.22 -6.03 2.91
C ASP A 217 9.98 -4.52 2.87
N PHE A 218 9.75 -3.87 4.02
CA PHE A 218 9.59 -2.42 4.12
C PHE A 218 10.77 -1.61 3.55
N GLU A 219 11.96 -2.20 3.45
CA GLU A 219 13.12 -1.54 2.85
C GLU A 219 12.97 -1.35 1.35
N ASP A 220 12.33 -2.28 0.65
CA ASP A 220 11.97 -2.08 -0.76
C ASP A 220 10.97 -0.93 -0.90
N MET A 221 10.01 -0.83 0.03
CA MET A 221 9.06 0.29 0.05
C MET A 221 9.78 1.63 0.26
N ARG A 222 10.74 1.68 1.19
CA ARG A 222 11.56 2.87 1.42
C ARG A 222 12.39 3.22 0.19
N LEU A 223 13.04 2.25 -0.45
CA LEU A 223 13.84 2.51 -1.64
C LEU A 223 12.97 3.00 -2.81
N MET A 224 11.77 2.43 -2.99
CA MET A 224 10.78 2.96 -3.95
C MET A 224 10.42 4.42 -3.66
N SER A 225 10.23 4.79 -2.38
CA SER A 225 9.89 6.17 -2.01
C SER A 225 11.02 7.18 -2.18
N LEU A 226 12.26 6.71 -2.39
CA LEU A 226 13.43 7.56 -2.63
C LEU A 226 13.69 7.85 -4.13
N CYS A 227 13.01 7.15 -5.04
CA CYS A 227 13.13 7.40 -6.48
C CYS A 227 12.45 8.73 -6.86
N ASP A 228 12.79 9.29 -8.03
CA ASP A 228 12.14 10.50 -8.54
C ASP A 228 10.71 10.25 -9.02
N HIS A 229 10.50 9.09 -9.64
CA HIS A 229 9.22 8.68 -10.21
C HIS A 229 8.92 7.21 -9.90
N ASN A 230 7.65 6.81 -10.03
CA ASN A 230 7.21 5.48 -9.65
C ASN A 230 6.28 4.87 -10.71
N ILE A 231 6.55 3.63 -11.09
CA ILE A 231 5.66 2.75 -11.84
C ILE A 231 5.23 1.64 -10.88
N ILE A 232 3.97 1.66 -10.45
CA ILE A 232 3.46 0.71 -9.47
C ILE A 232 2.83 -0.49 -10.18
N GLY A 233 2.74 -1.62 -9.48
CA GLY A 233 1.86 -2.72 -9.89
C GLY A 233 0.47 -2.53 -9.27
N ASN A 234 -0.42 -3.49 -9.51
CA ASN A 234 -1.67 -3.67 -8.77
C ASN A 234 -1.41 -4.19 -7.34
N SER A 235 -0.66 -3.42 -6.55
CA SER A 235 -0.21 -3.77 -5.22
C SER A 235 -0.27 -2.56 -4.29
N SER A 236 -0.94 -2.70 -3.16
CA SER A 236 -0.94 -1.67 -2.11
C SER A 236 0.46 -1.39 -1.57
N PHE A 237 1.39 -2.33 -1.72
CA PHE A 237 2.79 -2.16 -1.31
C PHE A 237 3.51 -1.09 -2.15
N SER A 238 3.48 -1.19 -3.48
CA SER A 238 4.06 -0.16 -4.34
C SER A 238 3.24 1.12 -4.40
N TRP A 239 1.92 1.04 -4.15
CA TRP A 239 1.10 2.23 -3.92
C TRP A 239 1.66 3.08 -2.77
N TRP A 240 1.97 2.48 -1.62
CA TRP A 240 2.55 3.23 -0.50
C TRP A 240 3.98 3.71 -0.77
N GLY A 241 4.80 2.93 -1.49
CA GLY A 241 6.12 3.39 -1.95
C GLY A 241 6.02 4.68 -2.77
N ALA A 242 5.05 4.76 -3.69
CA ALA A 242 4.82 5.96 -4.51
C ALA A 242 4.16 7.11 -3.73
N TRP A 243 3.23 6.82 -2.82
CA TRP A 243 2.55 7.85 -2.03
C TRP A 243 3.48 8.52 -1.00
N LEU A 244 4.40 7.74 -0.41
CA LEU A 244 5.42 8.22 0.52
C LEU A 244 6.60 8.92 -0.19
N ASN A 245 6.69 8.83 -1.52
CA ASN A 245 7.66 9.60 -2.29
C ASN A 245 7.43 11.10 -2.09
N ALA A 246 8.38 11.76 -1.44
CA ALA A 246 8.30 13.17 -1.09
C ALA A 246 8.68 14.11 -2.25
N ASN A 247 9.15 13.59 -3.38
CA ASN A 247 9.49 14.40 -4.54
C ASN A 247 8.22 15.12 -5.06
N PRO A 248 8.19 16.48 -5.06
CA PRO A 248 7.03 17.23 -5.53
C PRO A 248 6.84 17.16 -7.05
N GLY A 249 7.91 16.84 -7.79
CA GLY A 249 7.88 16.61 -9.24
C GLY A 249 7.64 15.14 -9.62
N LYS A 250 7.30 14.27 -8.65
CA LYS A 250 7.08 12.86 -8.95
C LYS A 250 5.96 12.66 -9.96
N ARG A 251 6.13 11.64 -10.79
CA ARG A 251 5.13 11.14 -11.72
C ARG A 251 4.90 9.70 -11.31
N VAL A 252 3.64 9.35 -11.07
CA VAL A 252 3.27 8.01 -10.64
C VAL A 252 2.35 7.39 -11.68
N ALA A 253 2.75 6.27 -12.25
CA ALA A 253 1.93 5.48 -13.17
C ALA A 253 1.42 4.21 -12.50
N GLY A 254 0.12 3.95 -12.60
CA GLY A 254 -0.54 2.76 -12.07
C GLY A 254 -1.53 2.16 -13.07
N PRO A 255 -1.88 0.88 -12.92
CA PRO A 255 -2.77 0.20 -13.86
C PRO A 255 -4.21 0.69 -13.69
N ALA A 256 -4.88 0.99 -14.80
CA ALA A 256 -6.31 1.32 -14.81
C ALA A 256 -7.18 0.13 -14.33
N LYS A 257 -6.71 -1.10 -14.59
CA LYS A 257 -7.32 -2.34 -14.09
C LYS A 257 -6.54 -2.86 -12.88
N TRP A 258 -7.15 -2.76 -11.71
CA TRP A 258 -6.51 -3.18 -10.46
C TRP A 258 -6.79 -4.64 -10.07
N PHE A 259 -7.92 -5.20 -10.51
CA PHE A 259 -8.36 -6.56 -10.21
C PHE A 259 -8.52 -7.38 -11.50
N GLY A 260 -8.14 -8.67 -11.44
CA GLY A 260 -8.34 -9.61 -12.54
C GLY A 260 -9.79 -10.11 -12.65
N ASP A 261 -10.56 -10.05 -11.55
CA ASP A 261 -12.00 -10.35 -11.58
C ASP A 261 -12.77 -9.11 -12.04
N PRO A 262 -13.49 -9.15 -13.19
CA PRO A 262 -14.24 -8.01 -13.70
C PRO A 262 -15.39 -7.55 -12.80
N LYS A 263 -15.79 -8.36 -11.80
CA LYS A 263 -16.80 -7.96 -10.80
C LYS A 263 -16.22 -7.07 -9.71
N LEU A 264 -14.89 -7.02 -9.58
CA LEU A 264 -14.20 -6.21 -8.60
C LEU A 264 -13.65 -4.95 -9.27
N ALA A 265 -14.01 -3.79 -8.74
CA ALA A 265 -13.50 -2.52 -9.19
C ALA A 265 -13.31 -1.57 -8.00
N ASN A 266 -12.19 -0.86 -7.98
CA ASN A 266 -11.96 0.27 -7.11
C ASN A 266 -11.61 1.49 -7.97
N PRO A 267 -12.60 2.35 -8.31
CA PRO A 267 -12.36 3.51 -9.17
C PRO A 267 -11.56 4.63 -8.47
N ASP A 268 -11.44 4.56 -7.14
CA ASP A 268 -10.81 5.58 -6.29
C ASP A 268 -9.44 5.13 -5.76
N ILE A 269 -8.87 4.01 -6.24
CA ILE A 269 -7.61 3.47 -5.72
C ILE A 269 -6.41 4.33 -6.10
N LEU A 270 -6.39 4.85 -7.33
CA LEU A 270 -5.33 5.74 -7.80
C LEU A 270 -5.75 7.19 -7.50
N PRO A 271 -4.93 7.96 -6.76
CA PRO A 271 -5.08 9.40 -6.62
C PRO A 271 -5.32 10.09 -7.97
N PRO A 272 -6.09 11.20 -8.01
CA PRO A 272 -6.47 11.85 -9.26
C PRO A 272 -5.30 12.38 -10.10
N ASP A 273 -4.18 12.69 -9.45
CA ASP A 273 -2.94 13.21 -10.04
C ASP A 273 -2.01 12.10 -10.58
N TRP A 274 -2.35 10.83 -10.37
CA TRP A 274 -1.57 9.71 -10.88
C TRP A 274 -2.00 9.31 -12.29
N LEU A 275 -1.03 8.92 -13.11
CA LEU A 275 -1.23 8.47 -14.48
C LEU A 275 -1.90 7.08 -14.47
N ARG A 276 -3.08 7.00 -15.08
CA ARG A 276 -3.83 5.75 -15.24
C ARG A 276 -3.48 5.12 -16.58
N ILE A 277 -2.78 3.99 -16.55
CA ILE A 277 -2.34 3.28 -17.75
C ILE A 277 -3.37 2.22 -18.12
N ASP A 278 -3.96 2.36 -19.30
CA ASP A 278 -4.90 1.41 -19.89
C ASP A 278 -4.31 0.92 -21.22
N VAL A 279 -4.19 -0.41 -21.33
CA VAL A 279 -3.61 -1.14 -22.47
C VAL A 279 -4.51 -2.31 -22.85
#